data_AF-A0A2M7DEN2-F1
#
_entry.id   AF-A0A2M7DEN2-F1
#
_cell.length_a   1.000
_cell.length_b   1.000
_cell.length_c   1.000
_cell.angle_alpha   90.00
_cell.angle_beta   90.00
_cell.angle_gamma   90.00
#
_symmetry.space_group_name_H-M   'P 1'
#
loop_
_entity.id
_entity.type
_entity.pdbx_description
1 polymer ?
#
loop_
_entity_poly.entity_id
_entity_poly.type
_entity_poly.pdbx_seq_one_letter_code
_entity_poly.pdbx_strand_id
1 'polypeptide(L)'
;MLKILKNFFEKNIKGTPYKAIVIDRKVYLCRLTNAVCDGIEITNNAGKVYVTSRALKHLFDKKPAEEFFFLIDNLYKIVKYPDKIYQNKTSKRGEYCLVKRVGDSDYLCSIEIVKSAAAVLGLTEFGISECGESNEIEEIQIATAFRLRDSDYIKKYTLLWSWEDGTPPS
;
A
#
# COMPACT_ATOMS: atom_id res chain seq x y z
N MET A 1 13.47 -10.52 3.38
CA MET A 1 12.28 -9.81 2.86
C MET A 1 12.62 -8.77 1.78
N LEU A 2 13.77 -8.08 1.83
CA LEU A 2 14.21 -6.98 0.93
C LEU A 2 14.24 -7.25 -0.59
N LYS A 3 14.16 -8.51 -1.06
CA LYS A 3 14.29 -8.83 -2.50
C LYS A 3 12.96 -9.09 -3.22
N ILE A 4 11.83 -9.16 -2.50
CA ILE A 4 10.56 -9.59 -3.09
C ILE A 4 10.09 -8.60 -4.15
N LEU A 5 10.04 -7.31 -3.82
CA LEU A 5 9.54 -6.27 -4.74
C LEU A 5 10.49 -6.06 -5.92
N LYS A 6 11.81 -6.12 -5.69
CA LYS A 6 12.83 -6.05 -6.75
C LYS A 6 12.71 -7.22 -7.72
N ASN A 7 12.59 -8.45 -7.22
CA ASN A 7 12.37 -9.63 -8.06
C ASN A 7 11.05 -9.53 -8.84
N PHE A 8 10.01 -8.98 -8.22
CA PHE A 8 8.72 -8.77 -8.86
C PHE A 8 8.81 -7.74 -9.99
N PHE A 9 9.54 -6.64 -9.78
CA PHE A 9 9.87 -5.66 -10.81
C PHE A 9 10.65 -6.29 -11.98
N GLU A 10 11.73 -7.00 -11.68
CA GLU A 10 12.59 -7.61 -12.71
C GLU A 10 11.85 -8.62 -13.58
N LYS A 11 10.95 -9.41 -13.00
CA LYS A 11 10.20 -10.44 -13.72
C LYS A 11 9.03 -9.91 -14.56
N ASN A 12 8.38 -8.82 -14.13
CA ASN A 12 7.10 -8.41 -14.72
C ASN A 12 7.14 -7.05 -15.42
N ILE A 13 8.10 -6.19 -15.08
CA ILE A 13 8.11 -4.77 -15.49
C ILE A 13 9.39 -4.38 -16.22
N LYS A 14 10.55 -4.85 -15.76
CA LYS A 14 11.85 -4.47 -16.34
C LYS A 14 11.91 -4.85 -17.82
N GLY A 15 12.33 -3.89 -18.66
CA GLY A 15 12.40 -4.06 -20.11
C GLY A 15 11.08 -3.83 -20.85
N THR A 16 9.98 -3.56 -20.15
CA THR A 16 8.72 -3.16 -20.81
C THR A 16 8.77 -1.71 -21.30
N PRO A 17 8.20 -1.38 -22.47
CA PRO A 17 8.13 0.01 -22.98
C PRO A 17 7.38 0.96 -22.05
N TYR A 18 7.61 2.27 -22.18
CA TYR A 18 6.85 3.29 -21.44
C TYR A 18 5.34 3.15 -21.69
N LYS A 19 4.53 3.12 -20.62
CA LYS A 19 3.07 2.90 -20.66
C LYS A 19 2.62 1.58 -21.27
N ALA A 20 3.51 0.59 -21.42
CA ALA A 20 3.10 -0.74 -21.86
C ALA A 20 2.07 -1.36 -20.90
N ILE A 21 1.08 -2.04 -21.47
CA ILE A 21 0.11 -2.83 -20.71
C ILE A 21 0.85 -4.03 -20.12
N VAL A 22 0.68 -4.25 -18.81
CA VAL A 22 1.28 -5.37 -18.09
C VAL A 22 0.18 -6.27 -17.54
N ILE A 23 0.46 -7.57 -17.47
CA ILE A 23 -0.45 -8.56 -16.88
C ILE A 23 -0.66 -8.19 -15.41
N ASP A 24 -1.92 -8.14 -14.98
CA ASP A 24 -2.25 -7.81 -13.60
C ASP A 24 -1.84 -8.96 -12.66
N ARG A 25 -0.89 -8.68 -11.80
CA ARG A 25 -0.32 -9.60 -10.81
C ARG A 25 -0.14 -8.82 -9.53
N LYS A 26 -0.25 -9.48 -8.39
CA LYS A 26 0.02 -8.88 -7.09
C LYS A 26 1.09 -9.63 -6.32
N VAL A 27 1.84 -8.90 -5.50
CA VAL A 27 2.81 -9.46 -4.57
C VAL A 27 2.55 -8.91 -3.18
N TYR A 28 2.62 -9.79 -2.18
CA TYR A 28 2.53 -9.38 -0.78
C TYR A 28 3.76 -8.54 -0.41
N LEU A 29 3.52 -7.34 0.13
CA LEU A 29 4.57 -6.42 0.57
C LEU A 29 4.87 -6.60 2.05
N CYS A 30 3.84 -6.40 2.89
CA CYS A 30 3.95 -6.44 4.34
C CYS A 30 2.56 -6.52 4.99
N ARG A 31 2.54 -6.73 6.31
CA ARG A 31 1.37 -6.54 7.16
C ARG A 31 1.53 -5.25 7.94
N LEU A 32 0.47 -4.44 7.98
CA LEU A 32 0.39 -3.24 8.81
C LEU A 32 0.53 -3.61 10.29
N THR A 33 1.02 -2.66 11.07
CA THR A 33 1.05 -2.79 12.53
C THR A 33 -0.32 -2.44 13.10
N ASN A 34 -0.64 -2.91 14.32
CA ASN A 34 -1.93 -2.61 14.96
C ASN A 34 -2.17 -1.10 15.04
N ALA A 35 -1.17 -0.31 15.42
CA ALA A 35 -1.29 1.15 15.49
C ALA A 35 -1.65 1.78 14.14
N VAL A 36 -1.11 1.25 13.03
CA VAL A 36 -1.46 1.73 11.69
C VAL A 36 -2.86 1.27 11.29
N CYS A 37 -3.25 0.03 11.62
CA CYS A 37 -4.61 -0.46 11.40
C CYS A 37 -5.65 0.40 12.14
N ASP A 38 -5.39 0.70 13.41
CA ASP A 38 -6.24 1.54 14.25
C ASP A 38 -6.33 2.97 13.68
N GLY A 39 -5.20 3.52 13.21
CA GLY A 39 -5.13 4.85 12.60
C GLY A 39 -5.84 5.00 11.25
N ILE A 40 -6.25 3.90 10.61
CA ILE A 40 -7.09 3.90 9.39
C ILE A 40 -8.40 3.13 9.59
N GLU A 41 -8.76 2.83 10.84
CA GLU A 41 -10.01 2.18 11.25
C GLU A 41 -10.31 0.84 10.53
N ILE A 42 -9.29 0.03 10.26
CA ILE A 42 -9.46 -1.30 9.65
C ILE A 42 -9.34 -2.43 10.68
N THR A 43 -10.04 -3.53 10.42
CA THR A 43 -9.88 -4.74 11.24
C THR A 43 -8.49 -5.36 11.03
N ASN A 44 -7.89 -5.86 12.11
CA ASN A 44 -6.54 -6.44 12.08
C ASN A 44 -6.38 -7.62 11.11
N ASN A 45 -7.48 -8.28 10.71
CA ASN A 45 -7.48 -9.35 9.71
C ASN A 45 -7.27 -8.84 8.28
N ALA A 46 -7.59 -7.59 7.99
CA ALA A 46 -7.43 -6.94 6.68
C ALA A 46 -6.06 -6.26 6.48
N GLY A 47 -5.18 -6.27 7.49
CA GLY A 47 -3.91 -5.51 7.47
C GLY A 47 -2.84 -5.98 6.48
N LYS A 48 -3.13 -6.90 5.54
CA LYS A 48 -2.16 -7.34 4.53
C LYS A 48 -2.11 -6.35 3.36
N VAL A 49 -0.91 -5.88 3.05
CA VAL A 49 -0.67 -4.92 1.96
C VAL A 49 -0.01 -5.60 0.77
N TYR A 50 -0.53 -5.30 -0.42
CA TYR A 50 -0.07 -5.84 -1.68
C TYR A 50 0.35 -4.74 -2.65
N VAL A 51 1.31 -5.06 -3.53
CA VAL A 51 1.66 -4.21 -4.68
C VAL A 51 1.23 -4.92 -5.95
N THR A 52 0.47 -4.22 -6.80
CA THR A 52 0.11 -4.73 -8.12
C THR A 52 1.20 -4.39 -9.15
N SER A 53 1.32 -5.21 -10.19
CA SER A 53 2.20 -4.95 -11.34
C SER A 53 1.83 -3.62 -12.01
N ARG A 54 0.54 -3.29 -12.06
CA ARG A 54 0.04 -2.00 -12.58
C ARG A 54 0.52 -0.82 -11.75
N ALA A 55 0.42 -0.88 -10.42
CA ALA A 55 0.92 0.16 -9.54
C ALA A 55 2.45 0.30 -9.68
N LEU A 56 3.18 -0.81 -9.70
CA LEU A 56 4.63 -0.80 -9.83
C LEU A 56 5.08 -0.27 -11.20
N LYS A 57 4.36 -0.61 -12.28
CA LYS A 57 4.56 -0.05 -13.63
C LYS A 57 4.33 1.46 -13.64
N HIS A 58 3.26 1.92 -12.99
CA HIS A 58 2.97 3.35 -12.87
C HIS A 58 4.08 4.10 -12.15
N LEU A 59 4.62 3.54 -11.06
CA LEU A 59 5.78 4.11 -10.36
C LEU A 59 7.01 4.17 -11.27
N PHE A 60 7.33 3.07 -11.94
CA PHE A 60 8.49 2.99 -12.83
C PHE A 60 8.43 4.01 -13.97
N ASP A 61 7.25 4.16 -14.60
CA ASP A 61 7.08 5.07 -15.72
C ASP A 61 7.06 6.55 -15.30
N LYS A 62 6.60 6.86 -14.08
CA LYS A 62 6.37 8.25 -13.65
C LYS A 62 7.45 8.85 -12.78
N LYS A 63 8.32 8.03 -12.17
CA LYS A 63 9.31 8.49 -11.20
C LYS A 63 10.71 8.51 -11.82
N PRO A 64 11.57 9.46 -11.42
CA PRO A 64 12.99 9.37 -11.74
C PRO A 64 13.57 8.04 -11.27
N ALA A 65 14.55 7.50 -12.00
CA ALA A 65 15.11 6.18 -11.72
C ALA A 65 15.62 6.05 -10.27
N GLU A 66 16.35 7.05 -9.78
CA GLU A 66 16.85 7.09 -8.41
C GLU A 66 15.72 7.00 -7.37
N GLU A 67 14.66 7.80 -7.55
CA GLU A 67 13.50 7.81 -6.67
C GLU A 67 12.77 6.46 -6.71
N PHE A 68 12.62 5.88 -7.89
CA PHE A 68 11.99 4.58 -8.07
C PHE A 68 12.75 3.46 -7.35
N PHE A 69 14.08 3.37 -7.52
CA PHE A 69 14.88 2.34 -6.86
C PHE A 69 14.88 2.52 -5.35
N PHE A 70 14.97 3.77 -4.87
CA PHE A 70 14.84 4.06 -3.45
C PHE A 70 13.49 3.58 -2.87
N LEU A 71 12.40 3.84 -3.60
CA LEU A 71 11.06 3.37 -3.22
C LEU A 71 11.01 1.85 -3.21
N ILE A 72 11.52 1.15 -4.22
CA ILE A 72 11.53 -0.33 -4.21
C ILE A 72 12.19 -0.89 -2.94
N ASP A 73 13.28 -0.28 -2.49
CA ASP A 73 14.04 -0.77 -1.33
C ASP A 73 13.41 -0.39 0.01
N ASN A 74 12.60 0.69 0.06
CA ASN A 74 12.10 1.26 1.32
C ASN A 74 10.57 1.32 1.44
N LEU A 75 9.81 0.94 0.40
CA LEU A 75 8.34 1.06 0.38
C LEU A 75 7.69 0.35 1.57
N TYR A 76 8.18 -0.84 1.92
CA TYR A 76 7.66 -1.59 3.07
C TYR A 76 7.85 -0.83 4.40
N LYS A 77 8.91 -0.01 4.54
CA LYS A 77 9.14 0.78 5.75
C LYS A 77 8.16 1.94 5.85
N ILE A 78 7.92 2.62 4.72
CA ILE A 78 6.97 3.74 4.62
C ILE A 78 5.56 3.25 4.99
N VAL A 79 5.17 2.09 4.46
CA VAL A 79 3.84 1.52 4.65
C VAL A 79 3.66 0.93 6.04
N LYS A 80 4.66 0.19 6.53
CA LYS A 80 4.54 -0.54 7.81
C LYS A 80 4.71 0.35 9.04
N TYR A 81 5.56 1.37 8.93
CA TYR A 81 5.93 2.26 10.02
C TYR A 81 5.87 3.73 9.57
N PRO A 82 4.71 4.23 9.12
CA PRO A 82 4.56 5.64 8.79
C PRO A 82 4.78 6.50 10.04
N ASP A 83 5.22 7.74 9.83
CA ASP A 83 5.27 8.72 10.90
C ASP A 83 3.93 9.46 11.01
N LYS A 84 3.21 9.62 9.89
CA LYS A 84 1.91 10.29 9.81
C LYS A 84 0.98 9.57 8.83
N ILE A 85 -0.31 9.57 9.13
CA ILE A 85 -1.38 9.02 8.28
C ILE A 85 -2.39 10.12 8.01
N TYR A 86 -2.73 10.31 6.75
CA TYR A 86 -3.69 11.31 6.31
C TYR A 86 -4.83 10.67 5.51
N GLN A 87 -6.04 11.21 5.64
CA GLN A 87 -7.12 10.97 4.69
C GLN A 87 -6.77 11.63 3.36
N ASN A 88 -6.84 10.88 2.26
CA ASN A 88 -6.63 11.44 0.94
C ASN A 88 -7.82 12.29 0.49
N LYS A 89 -7.59 13.14 -0.50
CA LYS A 89 -8.67 13.91 -1.14
C LYS A 89 -9.54 12.98 -1.99
N THR A 90 -10.85 13.19 -1.98
CA THR A 90 -11.82 12.44 -2.81
C THR A 90 -11.52 12.49 -4.31
N SER A 91 -10.78 13.52 -4.77
CA SER A 91 -10.39 13.67 -6.18
C SER A 91 -9.11 12.89 -6.57
N LYS A 92 -8.50 12.13 -5.65
CA LYS A 92 -7.25 11.39 -5.88
C LYS A 92 -7.44 9.90 -5.60
N ARG A 93 -6.61 9.07 -6.23
CA ARG A 93 -6.64 7.62 -6.06
C ARG A 93 -6.07 7.21 -4.69
N GLY A 94 -6.72 6.24 -4.05
CA GLY A 94 -6.40 5.70 -2.74
C GLY A 94 -7.04 6.49 -1.61
N GLU A 95 -7.51 5.81 -0.56
CA GLU A 95 -8.23 6.43 0.53
C GLU A 95 -7.29 7.06 1.56
N TYR A 96 -6.12 6.45 1.80
CA TYR A 96 -5.18 6.89 2.84
C TYR A 96 -3.80 7.20 2.28
N CYS A 97 -3.13 8.17 2.89
CA CYS A 97 -1.77 8.59 2.58
C CYS A 97 -0.88 8.40 3.81
N LEU A 98 0.05 7.46 3.70
CA LEU A 98 1.07 7.14 4.69
C LEU A 98 2.32 7.95 4.40
N VAL A 99 2.77 8.76 5.35
CA VAL A 99 3.95 9.61 5.20
C VAL A 99 5.04 9.16 6.16
N LYS A 100 6.25 8.97 5.64
CA LYS A 100 7.43 8.64 6.42
C LYS A 100 8.63 9.48 5.99
N ARG A 101 9.36 10.01 6.96
CA ARG A 101 10.67 10.61 6.79
C ARG A 101 11.72 9.52 6.70
N VAL A 102 12.52 9.56 5.64
CA VAL A 102 13.68 8.67 5.46
C VAL A 102 14.88 9.53 5.08
N GLY A 103 15.84 9.65 6.00
CA GLY A 103 16.88 10.68 5.90
C GLY A 103 16.28 12.07 6.00
N ASP A 104 16.70 12.98 5.11
CA ASP A 104 16.27 14.38 5.10
C ASP A 104 15.04 14.63 4.21
N SER A 105 14.22 13.62 3.96
CA SER A 105 13.12 13.74 3.02
C SER A 105 11.90 12.93 3.41
N ASP A 106 10.74 13.54 3.19
CA ASP A 106 9.45 12.91 3.42
C ASP A 106 9.01 12.16 2.16
N TYR A 107 8.55 10.93 2.37
CA TYR A 107 8.00 10.07 1.32
C TYR A 107 6.55 9.77 1.64
N LEU A 108 5.71 9.89 0.63
CA LEU A 108 4.29 9.59 0.72
C LEU A 108 4.00 8.29 -0.03
N CYS A 109 3.20 7.43 0.57
CA CYS A 109 2.61 6.27 -0.06
C CYS A 109 1.10 6.32 0.09
N SER A 110 0.37 6.28 -1.03
CA SER A 110 -1.07 6.17 -1.02
C SER A 110 -1.47 4.70 -1.10
N ILE A 111 -2.35 4.28 -0.20
CA ILE A 111 -2.96 2.95 -0.19
C ILE A 111 -4.44 3.03 -0.55
N GLU A 112 -4.94 1.95 -1.14
CA GLU A 112 -6.36 1.75 -1.43
C GLU A 112 -6.91 0.48 -0.77
N ILE A 113 -8.13 0.53 -0.22
CA ILE A 113 -8.84 -0.64 0.34
C ILE A 113 -9.75 -1.21 -0.74
N VAL A 114 -9.42 -2.41 -1.19
CA VAL A 114 -10.19 -3.15 -2.19
C VAL A 114 -11.04 -4.19 -1.50
N LYS A 115 -12.36 -4.06 -1.60
CA LYS A 115 -13.31 -5.07 -1.14
C LYS A 115 -13.59 -6.04 -2.29
N SER A 116 -13.30 -7.31 -2.09
CA SER A 116 -13.65 -8.37 -3.05
C SER A 116 -14.62 -9.35 -2.40
N ALA A 117 -15.68 -9.72 -3.11
CA ALA A 117 -16.52 -10.84 -2.70
C ALA A 117 -15.65 -12.09 -2.62
N ALA A 118 -15.80 -12.90 -1.56
CA ALA A 118 -15.19 -14.22 -1.53
C ALA A 118 -15.63 -15.00 -2.77
N ALA A 119 -14.69 -15.30 -3.66
CA ALA A 119 -14.96 -16.20 -4.75
C ALA A 119 -15.27 -17.58 -4.16
N VAL A 120 -16.53 -18.01 -4.28
CA VAL A 120 -16.91 -19.41 -4.11
C VAL A 120 -16.31 -20.15 -5.30
N LEU A 121 -15.02 -20.45 -5.24
CA LEU A 121 -14.38 -21.36 -6.19
C LEU A 121 -14.87 -22.76 -5.85
N GLY A 122 -15.92 -23.19 -6.55
CA GLY A 122 -16.30 -24.58 -6.63
C GLY A 122 -15.12 -25.41 -7.13
N LEU A 123 -14.58 -26.29 -6.29
CA LEU A 123 -14.74 -27.74 -6.41
C LEU A 123 -14.30 -28.44 -5.10
N THR A 124 -15.32 -28.78 -4.31
CA THR A 124 -15.58 -30.06 -3.58
C THR A 124 -14.73 -30.58 -2.41
N GLU A 125 -15.53 -31.06 -1.43
CA GLU A 125 -15.37 -32.15 -0.45
C GLU A 125 -14.73 -31.86 0.93
N PHE A 126 -15.62 -31.87 1.94
CA PHE A 126 -15.40 -31.79 3.40
C PHE A 126 -15.04 -30.42 3.98
N GLY A 127 -16.06 -29.57 4.12
CA GLY A 127 -15.99 -28.38 4.97
C GLY A 127 -17.14 -27.41 4.73
N ILE A 128 -18.38 -27.90 4.79
CA ILE A 128 -19.55 -27.02 4.87
C ILE A 128 -19.43 -26.32 6.23
N SER A 129 -19.13 -25.02 6.27
CA SER A 129 -19.58 -24.22 7.41
C SER A 129 -21.05 -23.94 7.16
N GLU A 130 -21.92 -24.40 8.05
CA GLU A 130 -23.39 -24.27 7.98
C GLU A 130 -23.88 -22.80 8.07
N CYS A 131 -22.99 -21.82 8.06
CA CYS A 131 -23.32 -20.40 8.15
C CYS A 131 -22.87 -19.71 6.86
N GLY A 132 -23.81 -19.48 5.94
CA GLY A 132 -23.59 -18.83 4.65
C GLY A 132 -23.29 -17.34 4.74
N GLU A 133 -22.16 -16.96 5.35
CA GLU A 133 -21.63 -15.60 5.25
C GLU A 133 -20.57 -15.56 4.14
N SER A 134 -20.90 -14.86 3.05
CA SER A 134 -19.91 -14.43 2.08
C SER A 134 -18.99 -13.42 2.77
N ASN A 135 -17.91 -13.90 3.39
CA ASN A 135 -16.93 -13.02 4.02
C ASN A 135 -16.30 -12.15 2.92
N GLU A 136 -16.66 -10.87 2.87
CA GLU A 136 -15.95 -9.89 2.04
C GLU A 136 -14.48 -9.91 2.45
N ILE A 137 -13.59 -10.14 1.48
CA ILE A 137 -12.15 -10.07 1.73
C ILE A 137 -11.73 -8.63 1.45
N GLU A 138 -11.39 -7.92 2.51
CA GLU A 138 -10.75 -6.61 2.42
C GLU A 138 -9.24 -6.79 2.21
N GLU A 139 -8.72 -6.19 1.15
CA GLU A 139 -7.31 -6.20 0.80
C GLU A 139 -6.78 -4.77 0.63
N ILE A 140 -5.60 -4.48 1.18
CA ILE A 140 -4.96 -3.19 1.02
C ILE A 140 -3.99 -3.26 -0.14
N GLN A 141 -4.09 -2.33 -1.08
CA GLN A 141 -3.20 -2.23 -2.23
C GLN A 141 -2.48 -0.89 -2.28
N ILE A 142 -1.25 -0.87 -2.82
CA ILE A 142 -0.52 0.37 -3.05
C ILE A 142 -1.06 1.04 -4.32
N ALA A 143 -1.60 2.26 -4.20
CA ALA A 143 -2.04 3.06 -5.32
C ALA A 143 -0.89 3.85 -5.97
N THR A 144 -0.05 4.50 -5.16
CA THR A 144 1.16 5.22 -5.61
C THR A 144 2.11 5.53 -4.45
N ALA A 145 3.33 5.95 -4.76
CA ALA A 145 4.33 6.38 -3.79
C ALA A 145 5.33 7.34 -4.45
N PHE A 146 5.81 8.34 -3.71
CA PHE A 146 6.78 9.33 -4.20
C PHE A 146 7.40 10.15 -3.08
N ARG A 147 8.51 10.82 -3.40
CA ARG A 147 9.13 11.82 -2.52
C ARG A 147 8.29 13.09 -2.52
N LEU A 148 7.90 13.55 -1.34
CA LEU A 148 7.30 14.87 -1.14
C LEU A 148 8.38 15.93 -1.30
N ARG A 149 8.22 16.77 -2.32
CA ARG A 149 9.14 17.91 -2.58
C ARG A 149 8.55 19.24 -2.14
N ASP A 150 7.23 19.29 -2.04
CA ASP A 150 6.45 20.45 -1.65
C ASP A 150 5.67 20.07 -0.38
N SER A 151 5.98 20.77 0.72
CA SER A 151 5.27 20.61 1.99
C SER A 151 3.78 20.92 1.85
N ASP A 152 3.41 21.73 0.87
CA ASP A 152 2.05 22.22 0.68
C ASP A 152 1.16 21.17 0.02
N TYR A 153 1.75 20.10 -0.52
CA TYR A 153 1.04 19.00 -1.15
C TYR A 153 0.01 18.37 -0.20
N ILE A 154 0.39 18.19 1.07
CA ILE A 154 -0.44 17.56 2.10
C ILE A 154 -1.10 18.55 3.06
N LYS A 155 -0.83 19.86 2.96
CA LYS A 155 -1.40 20.88 3.87
C LYS A 155 -2.93 20.87 3.96
N LYS A 156 -3.61 20.45 2.89
CA LYS A 156 -5.08 20.38 2.81
C LYS A 156 -5.64 18.98 3.08
N TYR A 157 -4.82 18.05 3.55
CA TYR A 157 -5.24 16.70 3.88
C TYR A 157 -5.60 16.65 5.35
N THR A 158 -6.58 15.82 5.69
CA THR A 158 -6.94 15.61 7.10
C THR A 158 -5.94 14.65 7.72
N LEU A 159 -5.22 15.08 8.76
CA LEU A 159 -4.37 14.19 9.55
C LEU A 159 -5.27 13.27 10.39
N LEU A 160 -5.06 11.96 10.27
CA LEU A 160 -5.80 10.94 11.02
C LEU A 160 -4.99 10.44 12.22
N TRP A 161 -3.68 10.29 12.04
CA TRP A 161 -2.80 9.71 13.06
C TRP A 161 -1.37 10.18 12.88
N SER A 162 -0.64 10.34 13.98
CA SER A 162 0.77 10.72 13.99
C SER A 162 1.52 9.98 15.11
N TRP A 163 2.77 9.63 14.84
CA TRP A 163 3.63 8.98 15.83
C TRP A 163 4.14 9.96 16.92
N GLU A 164 4.15 11.27 16.61
CA GLU A 164 4.61 12.33 17.53
C GLU A 164 3.60 12.58 18.67
N ASP A 165 2.32 12.26 18.46
CA ASP A 165 1.25 12.44 19.46
C ASP A 165 1.10 11.23 20.43
N GLY A 166 1.98 10.23 20.30
CA GLY A 166 1.97 9.02 21.12
C GLY A 166 2.76 9.16 22.41
N THR A 167 2.09 9.55 23.50
CA THR A 167 2.52 9.10 24.84
C THR A 167 2.64 7.56 24.81
N PRO A 168 3.76 6.94 25.24
CA PRO A 168 3.84 5.49 25.26
C PRO A 168 2.74 4.93 26.16
N PRO A 169 2.14 3.77 25.84
CA PRO A 169 1.24 3.11 26.78
C PRO A 169 2.08 2.74 28.02
N SER A 170 1.67 3.31 29.16
CA SER A 170 2.16 2.98 30.50
C SER A 170 1.83 1.55 30.90
#